data_AF-A0A1I5ZBL3-F1
#
_entry.id   AF-A0A1I5ZBL3-F1
#
_cell.length_a   1.000
_cell.length_b   1.000
_cell.length_c   1.000
_cell.angle_alpha   90.00
_cell.angle_beta   90.00
_cell.angle_gamma   90.00
#
_symmetry.space_group_name_H-M   'P 1'
#
loop_
_entity.id
_entity.type
_entity.pdbx_description
1 polymer ?
#
loop_
_entity_poly.entity_id
_entity_poly.type
_entity_poly.pdbx_seq_one_letter_code
_entity_poly.pdbx_strand_id
1 'polypeptide(L)'
;MSNPFFDHPILNSPYQRPARHWELDETGQPTQKVVEERRKAQFITPIPKPKKQKSAPKQEGFLFDEGKGLSTGKQQYDPTSIINKVRGHVDTWRALPASQWQVTPETARLLQHWRHHDFHGVRPFFCQVEAVETAIWLTEVAPLSKPGKELLEHLAAA
;
A
#
# COMPACT_ATOMS: atom_id res chain seq x y z
N MET A 1 -23.49 -16.67 -18.02
CA MET A 1 -23.15 -16.50 -16.59
C MET A 1 -22.44 -15.17 -16.47
N SER A 2 -22.94 -14.21 -15.68
CA SER A 2 -22.23 -12.95 -15.47
C SER A 2 -20.98 -13.23 -14.66
N ASN A 3 -19.86 -12.60 -15.00
CA ASN A 3 -18.67 -12.63 -14.17
C ASN A 3 -18.36 -11.18 -13.78
N PRO A 4 -18.93 -10.71 -12.65
CA PRO A 4 -18.84 -9.30 -12.25
C PRO A 4 -17.41 -8.78 -12.14
N PHE A 5 -16.44 -9.66 -11.87
CA PHE A 5 -15.03 -9.31 -11.85
C PHE A 5 -14.50 -8.87 -13.22
N PHE A 6 -14.85 -9.59 -14.29
CA PHE A 6 -14.40 -9.23 -15.65
C PHE A 6 -15.25 -8.13 -16.27
N ASP A 7 -16.54 -8.07 -15.90
CA ASP A 7 -17.45 -7.02 -16.36
C ASP A 7 -17.10 -5.66 -15.70
N HIS A 8 -16.71 -5.69 -14.42
CA HIS A 8 -16.39 -4.50 -13.61
C HIS A 8 -15.10 -4.69 -12.77
N PRO A 9 -13.91 -4.75 -13.40
CA PRO A 9 -12.67 -5.04 -12.70
C PRO A 9 -12.21 -3.89 -11.76
N ILE A 10 -12.64 -2.66 -12.02
CA ILE A 10 -12.24 -1.46 -11.29
C ILE A 10 -13.40 -0.99 -10.42
N LEU A 11 -13.22 -1.08 -9.09
CA LEU A 11 -14.28 -0.76 -8.09
C LEU A 11 -14.18 0.65 -7.48
N ASN A 12 -13.03 1.32 -7.64
CA ASN A 12 -12.71 2.57 -6.96
C ASN A 12 -12.44 3.70 -7.96
N SER A 13 -12.75 4.92 -7.56
CA SER A 13 -12.33 6.12 -8.28
C SER A 13 -10.82 6.31 -8.19
N PRO A 14 -10.13 6.74 -9.27
CA PRO A 14 -8.70 7.09 -9.21
C PRO A 14 -8.42 8.36 -8.38
N TYR A 15 -9.46 9.10 -8.02
CA TYR A 15 -9.38 10.37 -7.28
C TYR A 15 -9.70 10.24 -5.79
N GLN A 16 -10.12 9.05 -5.33
CA GLN A 16 -10.46 8.81 -3.93
C GLN A 16 -9.56 7.71 -3.36
N ARG A 17 -9.42 7.71 -2.02
CA ARG A 17 -8.76 6.61 -1.32
C ARG A 17 -9.49 5.30 -1.66
N PRO A 18 -8.79 4.25 -2.12
CA PRO A 18 -9.43 2.98 -2.40
C PRO A 18 -10.12 2.45 -1.15
N ALA A 19 -11.40 2.14 -1.26
CA ALA A 19 -12.22 1.68 -0.14
C ALA A 19 -12.64 0.21 -0.30
N ARG A 20 -12.48 -0.35 -1.51
CA ARG A 20 -12.94 -1.71 -1.82
C ARG A 20 -11.96 -2.46 -2.70
N HIS A 21 -12.00 -3.78 -2.66
CA HIS A 21 -11.28 -4.62 -3.61
C HIS A 21 -11.96 -5.96 -3.83
N TRP A 22 -11.67 -6.59 -4.97
CA TRP A 22 -12.05 -7.97 -5.22
C TRP A 22 -11.21 -8.90 -4.36
N GLU A 23 -11.86 -9.79 -3.62
CA GLU A 23 -11.20 -10.86 -2.87
C GLU A 23 -10.57 -11.86 -3.85
N LEU A 24 -9.34 -12.24 -3.54
CA LEU A 24 -8.61 -13.29 -4.26
C LEU A 24 -8.41 -14.47 -3.30
N ASP A 25 -8.57 -15.69 -3.79
CA ASP A 25 -8.27 -16.89 -3.03
C ASP A 25 -6.76 -17.12 -2.86
N GLU A 26 -6.37 -18.19 -2.15
CA GLU A 26 -4.96 -18.58 -1.95
C GLU A 26 -4.19 -18.88 -3.25
N THR A 27 -4.92 -19.06 -4.35
CA THR A 27 -4.35 -19.26 -5.69
C THR A 27 -4.26 -17.98 -6.50
N GLY A 28 -4.74 -16.86 -5.96
CA GLY A 28 -4.78 -15.55 -6.60
C GLY A 28 -5.99 -15.36 -7.52
N GLN A 29 -6.98 -16.26 -7.46
CA GLN A 29 -8.16 -16.21 -8.34
C GLN A 29 -9.30 -15.39 -7.71
N PRO A 30 -10.04 -14.60 -8.51
CA PRO A 30 -11.16 -13.82 -8.00
C PRO A 30 -12.29 -14.70 -7.47
N THR A 31 -12.69 -14.47 -6.22
CA THR A 31 -13.82 -15.18 -5.61
C THR A 31 -15.18 -14.57 -5.95
N GLN A 32 -15.18 -13.48 -6.74
CA GLN A 32 -16.34 -12.63 -7.06
C GLN A 32 -16.96 -11.96 -5.83
N LYS A 33 -16.26 -11.92 -4.69
CA LYS A 33 -16.67 -11.16 -3.51
C LYS A 33 -15.93 -9.83 -3.47
N VAL A 34 -16.65 -8.79 -3.05
CA VAL A 34 -16.07 -7.47 -2.78
C VAL A 34 -15.82 -7.36 -1.28
N VAL A 35 -14.61 -6.93 -0.92
CA VAL A 35 -14.24 -6.60 0.45
C VAL A 35 -14.25 -5.09 0.61
N GLU A 36 -14.93 -4.60 1.65
CA GLU A 36 -15.11 -3.17 1.98
C GLU A 36 -13.91 -2.59 2.76
N GLU A 37 -12.70 -2.85 2.25
CA GLU A 37 -11.49 -2.19 2.73
C GLU A 37 -10.47 -1.94 1.61
N ARG A 38 -9.50 -1.05 1.88
CA ARG A 38 -8.32 -0.89 1.03
C ARG A 38 -7.51 -2.19 1.06
N ARG A 39 -7.24 -2.75 -0.11
CA ARG A 39 -6.36 -3.91 -0.26
C ARG A 39 -4.99 -3.63 0.37
N LYS A 40 -4.57 -4.50 1.30
CA LYS A 40 -3.22 -4.47 1.88
C LYS A 40 -2.17 -4.74 0.78
N ALA A 41 -1.01 -4.10 0.91
CA ALA A 41 0.12 -4.45 0.05
C ALA A 41 0.53 -5.90 0.34
N GLN A 42 0.64 -6.72 -0.70
CA GLN A 42 1.04 -8.13 -0.64
C GLN A 42 1.74 -8.47 -1.96
N PHE A 43 2.84 -9.23 -1.92
CA PHE A 43 3.45 -9.78 -3.14
C PHE A 43 2.65 -11.00 -3.58
N ILE A 44 1.77 -10.81 -4.55
CA ILE A 44 1.11 -11.93 -5.23
C ILE A 44 1.93 -12.27 -6.47
N THR A 45 2.43 -13.50 -6.55
CA THR A 45 3.11 -13.98 -7.74
C THR A 45 2.10 -13.99 -8.90
N PRO A 46 2.29 -13.17 -9.95
CA PRO A 46 1.30 -13.01 -11.01
C PRO A 46 1.27 -14.19 -11.98
N ILE A 47 2.02 -15.27 -11.71
CA ILE A 47 2.14 -16.42 -12.60
C ILE A 47 0.89 -17.28 -12.44
N PRO A 48 0.05 -17.42 -13.47
CA PRO A 48 -1.09 -18.33 -13.44
C PRO A 48 -0.59 -19.73 -13.16
N LYS A 49 -1.06 -20.36 -12.08
CA LYS A 49 -0.70 -21.75 -11.78
C LYS A 49 -1.12 -22.63 -12.98
N PRO A 50 -0.24 -23.53 -13.45
CA PRO A 50 -0.55 -24.37 -14.61
C PRO A 50 -1.83 -25.19 -14.35
N LYS A 51 -2.75 -25.20 -15.31
CA LYS A 51 -4.07 -25.86 -15.22
C LYS A 51 -4.00 -27.37 -14.95
N LYS A 52 -2.83 -28.01 -15.09
CA LYS A 52 -2.60 -29.42 -14.79
C LYS A 52 -1.58 -29.53 -13.66
N GLN A 53 -2.04 -29.53 -12.41
CA GLN A 53 -1.24 -30.03 -11.30
C GLN A 53 -1.34 -31.56 -11.29
N LYS A 54 -0.41 -32.23 -11.97
CA LYS A 54 -0.12 -33.64 -11.61
C LYS A 54 0.44 -33.61 -10.19
N SER A 55 0.06 -34.60 -9.38
CA SER A 55 0.48 -34.84 -8.00
C SER A 55 2.00 -35.06 -7.88
N ALA A 56 2.78 -34.04 -8.18
CA ALA A 56 4.19 -33.94 -7.86
C ALA A 56 4.33 -33.20 -6.53
N PRO A 57 5.35 -33.52 -5.71
CA PRO A 57 5.53 -32.89 -4.41
C PRO A 57 5.56 -31.36 -4.56
N LYS A 58 4.88 -30.65 -3.64
CA LYS A 58 4.87 -29.19 -3.56
C LYS A 58 6.30 -28.68 -3.64
N GLN A 59 6.67 -28.10 -4.78
CA GLN A 59 7.91 -27.35 -4.89
C GLN A 59 7.76 -26.12 -3.99
N GLU A 60 8.62 -26.02 -2.96
CA GLU A 60 8.62 -24.86 -2.06
C GLU A 60 8.77 -23.58 -2.87
N GLY A 61 8.06 -22.52 -2.44
CA GLY A 61 8.05 -21.24 -3.13
C GLY A 61 9.47 -20.70 -3.31
N PHE A 62 9.72 -20.01 -4.43
CA PHE A 62 11.00 -19.36 -4.67
C PHE A 62 11.36 -18.46 -3.49
N LEU A 63 12.40 -18.85 -2.75
CA LEU A 63 13.06 -18.01 -1.78
C LEU A 63 13.77 -16.90 -2.58
N PHE A 64 13.31 -15.66 -2.43
CA PHE A 64 14.02 -14.51 -2.97
C PHE A 64 15.29 -14.31 -2.14
N ASP A 65 16.38 -14.95 -2.57
CA ASP A 65 17.72 -14.75 -2.00
C ASP A 65 18.30 -13.46 -2.59
N GLU A 66 18.42 -12.42 -1.75
CA GLU A 66 19.10 -11.16 -2.09
C GLU A 66 20.64 -11.31 -2.14
N GLY A 67 21.15 -12.53 -2.34
CA GLY A 67 22.58 -12.81 -2.53
C GLY A 67 23.44 -12.66 -1.26
N LYS A 68 22.81 -12.52 -0.08
CA LYS A 68 23.51 -12.41 1.22
C LYS A 68 23.38 -13.66 2.09
N GLY A 69 22.71 -14.73 1.63
CA GLY A 69 22.57 -15.97 2.40
C GLY A 69 21.76 -15.81 3.70
N LEU A 70 20.90 -14.79 3.78
CA LEU A 70 20.10 -14.43 4.96
C LEU A 70 18.65 -14.94 4.91
N SER A 71 18.29 -15.77 3.93
CA SER A 71 16.91 -16.25 3.76
C SER A 71 16.74 -17.68 4.30
N THR A 72 16.53 -17.83 5.61
CA THR A 72 15.88 -19.05 6.14
C THR A 72 14.35 -18.93 5.97
N GLY A 73 13.61 -20.05 5.93
CA GLY A 73 12.14 -20.05 5.78
C GLY A 73 11.35 -19.30 6.88
N LYS A 74 12.02 -18.83 7.93
CA LYS A 74 11.47 -17.91 8.96
C LYS A 74 11.84 -16.44 8.72
N GLN A 75 12.88 -16.19 7.92
CA GLN A 75 13.36 -14.88 7.49
C GLN A 75 12.79 -14.52 6.12
N GLN A 76 11.51 -14.84 5.89
CA GLN A 76 10.78 -14.20 4.82
C GLN A 76 10.57 -12.75 5.28
N TYR A 77 11.59 -11.92 5.04
CA TYR A 77 11.45 -10.47 5.11
C TYR A 77 10.22 -10.19 4.27
N ASP A 78 9.18 -9.63 4.88
CA ASP A 78 7.99 -9.23 4.16
C ASP A 78 8.15 -7.74 3.86
N PRO A 79 8.75 -7.35 2.70
CA PRO A 79 8.83 -5.96 2.30
C PRO A 79 7.45 -5.31 2.17
N THR A 80 6.35 -6.06 2.24
CA THR A 80 5.00 -5.46 2.32
C THR A 80 4.62 -5.02 3.72
N SER A 81 5.27 -5.55 4.75
CA SER A 81 5.09 -5.13 6.14
C SER A 81 5.44 -3.65 6.32
N ILE A 82 6.58 -3.21 5.76
CA ILE A 82 6.99 -1.79 5.82
C ILE A 82 6.02 -0.87 5.06
N ILE A 83 5.54 -1.30 3.89
CA ILE A 83 4.58 -0.51 3.08
C ILE A 83 3.26 -0.33 3.85
N ASN A 84 2.72 -1.41 4.42
CA ASN A 84 1.48 -1.35 5.18
C ASN A 84 1.64 -0.51 6.47
N LYS A 85 2.81 -0.58 7.13
CA LYS A 85 3.14 0.27 8.29
C LYS A 85 3.14 1.75 7.92
N VAL A 86 3.89 2.15 6.89
CA VAL A 86 3.95 3.55 6.42
C VAL A 86 2.55 4.06 6.07
N ARG A 87 1.76 3.27 5.33
CA ARG A 87 0.36 3.62 5.03
C ARG A 87 -0.47 3.85 6.29
N GLY A 88 -0.35 2.99 7.30
CA GLY A 88 -1.06 3.14 8.57
C GLY A 88 -0.68 4.42 9.32
N HIS A 89 0.61 4.78 9.34
CA HIS A 89 1.06 6.03 9.93
C HIS A 89 0.56 7.27 9.18
N VAL A 90 0.66 7.27 7.85
CA VAL A 90 0.17 8.38 7.00
C VAL A 90 -1.35 8.51 7.12
N ASP A 91 -2.09 7.40 7.16
CA ASP A 91 -3.55 7.40 7.36
C ASP A 91 -3.94 7.99 8.73
N THR A 92 -3.19 7.64 9.79
CA THR A 92 -3.40 8.18 11.14
C THR A 92 -3.10 9.69 11.19
N TRP A 93 -1.98 10.10 10.59
CA TRP A 93 -1.59 11.50 10.49
C TRP A 93 -2.59 12.34 9.68
N ARG A 94 -3.11 11.81 8.57
CA ARG A 94 -4.13 12.48 7.75
C ARG A 94 -5.42 12.76 8.52
N ALA A 95 -5.77 11.91 9.48
CA ALA A 95 -6.97 12.06 10.31
C ALA A 95 -6.83 13.14 11.41
N LEU A 96 -5.62 13.65 11.65
CA LEU A 96 -5.38 14.67 12.68
C LEU A 96 -5.91 16.05 12.25
N PRO A 97 -6.33 16.89 13.22
CA PRO A 97 -6.65 18.29 12.95
C PRO A 97 -5.40 19.06 12.48
N ALA A 98 -5.62 20.14 11.72
CA ALA A 98 -4.53 20.91 11.10
C ALA A 98 -3.49 21.46 12.10
N SER A 99 -3.91 21.77 13.33
CA SER A 99 -3.02 22.21 14.41
C SER A 99 -2.02 21.14 14.89
N GLN A 100 -2.25 19.88 14.53
CA GLN A 100 -1.46 18.72 14.98
C GLN A 100 -0.70 18.04 13.85
N TRP A 101 -0.66 18.62 12.65
CA TRP A 101 0.07 18.01 11.53
C TRP A 101 1.58 17.95 11.74
N GLN A 102 2.14 18.81 12.62
CA GLN A 102 3.57 18.86 12.92
C GLN A 102 4.44 19.02 11.65
N VAL A 103 3.97 19.85 10.72
CA VAL A 103 4.67 20.22 9.48
C VAL A 103 5.02 21.71 9.49
N THR A 104 5.91 22.12 8.59
CA THR A 104 6.25 23.52 8.34
C THR A 104 5.02 24.35 7.92
N PRO A 105 5.03 25.67 8.13
CA PRO A 105 3.93 26.56 7.72
C PRO A 105 3.63 26.48 6.21
N GLU A 106 4.65 26.35 5.38
CA GLU A 106 4.53 26.22 3.92
C GLU A 106 3.82 24.91 3.56
N THR A 107 4.25 23.80 4.15
CA THR A 107 3.61 22.49 3.95
C THR A 107 2.18 22.47 4.49
N ALA A 108 1.91 23.11 5.63
CA ALA A 108 0.55 23.25 6.15
C ALA A 108 -0.37 24.00 5.16
N ARG A 109 0.11 25.09 4.55
CA ARG A 109 -0.66 25.84 3.55
C ARG A 109 -0.91 25.00 2.28
N LEU A 110 0.07 24.23 1.82
CA LEU A 110 -0.07 23.30 0.71
C LEU A 110 -1.13 22.22 1.00
N LEU A 111 -1.05 21.58 2.16
CA LEU A 111 -1.99 20.54 2.57
C LEU A 111 -3.42 21.08 2.75
N GLN A 112 -3.57 22.29 3.27
CA GLN A 112 -4.87 22.95 3.35
C GLN A 112 -5.50 23.12 1.96
N HIS A 113 -4.71 23.59 0.99
CA HIS A 113 -5.15 23.72 -0.39
C HIS A 113 -5.52 22.35 -0.98
N TRP A 114 -4.62 21.38 -0.99
CA TRP A 114 -4.88 20.09 -1.65
C TRP A 114 -6.00 19.25 -1.02
N ARG A 115 -6.22 19.34 0.30
CA ARG A 115 -7.25 18.54 0.98
C ARG A 115 -8.67 19.11 0.85
N HIS A 116 -8.81 20.42 0.61
CA HIS A 116 -10.11 21.10 0.67
C HIS A 116 -10.47 21.88 -0.59
N HIS A 117 -9.54 22.08 -1.52
CA HIS A 117 -9.80 22.82 -2.74
C HIS A 117 -10.65 22.00 -3.72
N ASP A 118 -11.72 22.61 -4.21
CA ASP A 118 -12.52 22.03 -5.29
C ASP A 118 -11.85 22.32 -6.64
N PHE A 119 -11.36 21.28 -7.29
CA PHE A 119 -10.65 21.40 -8.56
C PHE A 119 -11.65 21.37 -9.72
N HIS A 120 -11.89 22.51 -10.36
CA HIS A 120 -12.77 22.65 -11.53
C HIS A 120 -12.17 22.16 -12.86
N GLY A 121 -11.09 21.37 -12.82
CA GLY A 121 -10.36 20.93 -14.00
C GLY A 121 -9.43 19.75 -13.69
N VAL A 122 -8.18 19.83 -14.17
CA VAL A 122 -7.18 18.80 -13.88
C VAL A 122 -6.91 18.78 -12.38
N ARG A 123 -7.19 17.65 -11.75
CA ARG A 123 -6.91 17.39 -10.34
C ARG A 123 -5.99 16.18 -10.20
N PRO A 124 -5.12 16.14 -9.18
CA PRO A 124 -4.22 15.02 -8.99
C PRO A 124 -5.00 13.75 -8.68
N PHE A 125 -4.49 12.61 -9.15
CA PHE A 125 -4.96 11.31 -8.70
C PHE A 125 -4.64 11.12 -7.22
N PHE A 126 -5.46 10.32 -6.54
CA PHE A 126 -5.25 10.03 -5.12
C PHE A 126 -3.83 9.48 -4.87
N CYS A 127 -3.31 8.61 -5.76
CA CYS A 127 -1.97 8.07 -5.61
C CYS A 127 -0.86 9.13 -5.71
N GLN A 128 -1.07 10.20 -6.47
CA GLN A 128 -0.11 11.31 -6.57
C GLN A 128 -0.12 12.11 -5.27
N VAL A 129 -1.32 12.43 -4.76
CA VAL A 129 -1.47 13.11 -3.47
C VAL A 129 -0.87 12.26 -2.34
N GLU A 130 -1.19 10.97 -2.30
CA GLU A 130 -0.67 10.05 -1.29
C GLU A 130 0.85 9.93 -1.34
N ALA A 131 1.45 9.90 -2.53
CA ALA A 131 2.91 9.85 -2.67
C ALA A 131 3.58 11.09 -2.05
N VAL A 132 3.05 12.29 -2.35
CA VAL A 132 3.58 13.54 -1.78
C VAL A 132 3.32 13.63 -0.27
N GLU A 133 2.13 13.26 0.19
CA GLU A 133 1.81 13.18 1.62
C GLU A 133 2.73 12.20 2.36
N THR A 134 3.08 11.08 1.73
CA THR A 134 4.03 10.12 2.30
C THR A 134 5.44 10.70 2.38
N ALA A 135 5.87 11.41 1.33
CA ALA A 135 7.16 12.10 1.33
C ALA A 135 7.23 13.14 2.46
N ILE A 136 6.22 14.03 2.55
CA ILE A 136 6.07 15.00 3.63
C ILE A 136 6.13 14.32 5.00
N TRP A 137 5.37 13.24 5.19
CA TRP A 137 5.34 12.53 6.46
C TRP A 137 6.72 11.98 6.83
N LEU A 138 7.42 11.34 5.88
CA LEU A 138 8.75 10.79 6.11
C LEU A 138 9.79 11.88 6.43
N THR A 139 9.71 13.06 5.80
CA THR A 139 10.72 14.11 5.96
C THR A 139 10.47 15.03 7.14
N GLU A 140 9.21 15.37 7.43
CA GLU A 140 8.88 16.39 8.44
C GLU A 140 8.33 15.78 9.74
N VAL A 141 7.54 14.71 9.66
CA VAL A 141 6.76 14.20 10.79
C VAL A 141 7.41 12.97 11.44
N ALA A 142 7.88 12.02 10.63
CA ALA A 142 8.50 10.79 11.10
C ALA A 142 9.68 11.02 12.05
N PRO A 143 10.59 12.00 11.81
CA PRO A 143 11.70 12.29 12.73
C PRO A 143 11.28 12.75 14.13
N LEU A 144 10.03 13.20 14.30
CA LEU A 144 9.52 13.71 15.58
C LEU A 144 8.99 12.61 16.51
N SER A 145 8.77 11.40 15.98
CA SER A 145 8.18 10.29 16.73
C SER A 145 9.11 9.08 16.78
N LYS A 146 9.06 8.31 17.88
CA LYS A 146 9.84 7.07 17.99
C LYS A 146 9.50 6.06 16.87
N PRO A 147 8.21 5.76 16.59
CA PRO A 147 7.88 4.83 15.50
C PRO A 147 8.33 5.32 14.12
N GLY A 148 8.29 6.64 13.88
CA GLY A 148 8.77 7.23 12.64
C GLY A 148 10.28 7.11 12.47
N LYS A 149 11.07 7.32 13.53
CA LYS A 149 12.53 7.10 13.50
C LYS A 149 12.90 5.66 13.18
N GLU A 150 12.23 4.68 13.79
CA GLU A 150 12.44 3.25 13.48
C GLU A 150 12.18 2.93 12.00
N LEU A 151 11.17 3.55 11.40
CA LEU A 151 10.88 3.42 9.96
C LEU A 151 11.98 4.06 9.10
N LEU A 152 12.48 5.24 9.48
CA LEU A 152 13.55 5.92 8.76
C LEU A 152 14.86 5.14 8.82
N GLU A 153 15.21 4.58 9.97
CA GLU A 153 16.38 3.70 10.12
C GLU A 153 16.27 2.47 9.22
N HIS A 154 15.10 1.83 9.18
CA HIS A 154 14.85 0.71 8.28
C HIS A 154 14.99 1.11 6.80
N LEU A 155 14.49 2.28 6.40
CA LEU A 155 14.58 2.76 5.02
C LEU A 155 16.02 3.15 4.63
N ALA A 156 16.83 3.64 5.57
CA ALA A 156 18.23 4.00 5.33
C ALA A 156 19.16 2.78 5.25
N ALA A 157 18.76 1.65 5.84
CA ALA A 157 19.52 0.40 5.83
C ALA A 157 19.23 -0.50 4.61
N ALA A 158 18.22 -0.15 3.81
CA ALA A 158 17.84 -0.84 2.57
C ALA A 158 18.72 -0.40 1.39
#